data_AF-A0A822ILL5-F1
#
_entry.id   AF-A0A822ILL5-F1
#
_cell.length_a   1.000
_cell.length_b   1.000
_cell.length_c   1.000
_cell.angle_alpha   90.00
_cell.angle_beta   90.00
_cell.angle_gamma   90.00
#
_symmetry.space_group_name_H-M   'P 1'
#
loop_
_entity.id
_entity.type
_entity.pdbx_description
1 polymer ?
#
loop_
_entity_poly.entity_id
_entity_poly.type
_entity_poly.pdbx_seq_one_letter_code
_entity_poly.pdbx_strand_id
1 'polypeptide(L)' 'MEEVNQDAVFFRCNVCSFDFEADPNFIPIPCPQCGSEDTGRV' A
#
# COMPACT_ATOMS: atom_id res chain seq x y z
N MET A 1 2.02 7.48 22.65
CA MET A 1 0.77 7.60 21.88
C MET A 1 1.13 6.98 20.55
N GLU A 2 0.75 5.72 20.31
CA GLU A 2 0.94 5.13 18.98
C GLU A 2 0.15 5.98 18.01
N GLU A 3 0.87 6.66 17.11
CA GLU A 3 0.29 7.40 16.00
C GLU A 3 -0.35 6.36 15.08
N VAL A 4 -1.58 5.96 15.42
CA VAL A 4 -2.45 5.24 14.52
C VAL A 4 -2.60 6.13 13.30
N ASN A 5 -1.93 5.75 12.22
CA ASN A 5 -1.96 6.47 10.96
C ASN A 5 -3.36 6.25 10.37
N GLN A 6 -4.32 7.09 10.78
CA GLN A 6 -5.74 6.97 10.40
C GLN A 6 -5.97 7.14 8.90
N ASP A 7 -4.95 7.63 8.18
CA ASP A 7 -4.96 7.81 6.73
C ASP A 7 -4.38 6.62 5.97
N ALA A 8 -3.75 5.66 6.67
CA ALA A 8 -3.27 4.44 6.03
C ALA A 8 -4.46 3.63 5.50
N VAL A 9 -4.42 3.31 4.21
CA VAL A 9 -5.42 2.49 3.53
C VAL A 9 -4.78 1.23 3.00
N PHE A 10 -5.60 0.20 2.87
CA PHE A 10 -5.18 -1.07 2.32
C PHE A 10 -5.00 -0.97 0.81
N PHE A 11 -3.89 -1.51 0.34
CA PHE A 11 -3.56 -1.70 -1.06
C PHE A 11 -3.26 -3.18 -1.30
N ARG A 12 -3.58 -3.62 -2.50
CA ARG A 12 -3.24 -4.94 -3.02
C ARG A 12 -2.38 -4.79 -4.24
N CYS A 13 -1.24 -5.48 -4.25
CA CYS A 13 -0.43 -5.58 -5.45
C CYS A 13 -1.10 -6.50 -6.47
N ASN A 14 -1.31 -6.03 -7.70
CA ASN A 14 -1.91 -6.83 -8.77
C ASN A 14 -0.94 -7.88 -9.33
N VAL A 15 0.37 -7.74 -9.08
CA VAL A 15 1.41 -8.67 -9.56
C VAL A 15 1.55 -9.87 -8.63
N CYS A 16 1.81 -9.64 -7.34
CA CYS A 16 2.04 -10.72 -6.37
C CYS A 16 0.83 -11.01 -5.47
N SER A 17 -0.27 -10.26 -5.61
CA SER A 17 -1.48 -10.38 -4.76
C SER A 17 -1.23 -10.17 -3.27
N PHE A 18 -0.17 -9.42 -2.92
CA PHE A 18 0.13 -9.07 -1.54
C PHE A 18 -0.67 -7.85 -1.09
N ASP A 19 -1.34 -7.97 0.05
CA ASP A 19 -2.09 -6.90 0.69
C ASP A 19 -1.21 -6.18 1.73
N PHE A 20 -1.21 -4.86 1.72
CA PHE A 20 -0.39 -4.03 2.61
C PHE A 20 -1.04 -2.67 2.86
N GLU A 21 -0.70 -2.04 3.98
CA GLU A 21 -1.16 -0.69 4.32
C GLU A 21 -0.15 0.35 3.86
N ALA A 22 -0.61 1.42 3.23
CA ALA A 22 0.22 2.55 2.84
C ALA A 22 -0.56 3.87 2.90
N ASP A 23 0.18 4.98 2.92
CA ASP A 23 -0.39 6.32 2.82
C ASP A 23 -0.82 6.58 1.36
N PRO A 24 -2.11 6.88 1.10
CA PRO A 24 -2.63 7.11 -0.24
C PRO A 24 -2.05 8.37 -0.90
N ASN A 25 -1.45 9.28 -0.12
CA ASN A 25 -0.81 10.49 -0.64
C ASN A 25 0.60 10.23 -1.19
N PHE A 26 1.19 9.07 -0.91
CA PHE A 26 2.56 8.74 -1.30
C PHE A 26 2.59 7.94 -2.61
N ILE A 27 2.35 8.61 -3.73
CA ILE A 27 2.31 7.99 -5.07
C ILE A 27 3.67 8.19 -5.79
N PRO A 28 4.25 7.15 -6.42
CA PRO A 28 3.72 5.79 -6.57
C PRO A 28 3.82 4.99 -5.26
N ILE A 29 2.88 4.06 -5.08
CA ILE A 29 2.82 3.14 -3.94
C ILE A 29 3.41 1.79 -4.38
N PRO A 30 4.74 1.60 -4.29
CA PRO A 30 5.36 0.34 -4.68
C PRO A 30 5.01 -0.76 -3.69
N CYS A 31 4.75 -1.95 -4.21
CA CYS A 31 4.54 -3.14 -3.41
C CYS A 31 5.82 -3.46 -2.62
N PRO A 32 5.75 -3.61 -1.28
CA PRO A 32 6.92 -3.89 -0.46
C PRO A 32 7.51 -5.30 -0.69
N GLN A 33 6.76 -6.21 -1.33
CA GLN A 33 7.21 -7.59 -1.55
C GLN A 33 7.94 -7.77 -2.88
N CYS A 34 7.50 -7.09 -3.95
CA CYS A 34 8.04 -7.28 -5.30
C CYS A 34 8.51 -5.99 -5.99
N GLY A 35 8.29 -4.82 -5.38
CA GLY A 35 8.66 -3.53 -5.93
C GLY A 35 7.78 -3.04 -7.09
N SER A 36 6.71 -3.76 -7.44
CA SER A 36 5.78 -3.34 -8.49
C SER A 36 4.96 -2.13 -8.05
N GLU A 37 4.83 -1.15 -8.94
CA GLU A 37 3.96 0.02 -8.76
C GLU A 37 2.50 -0.25 -9.16
N ASP A 38 2.21 -1.46 -9.66
CA ASP A 38 0.85 -1.91 -10.00
C ASP A 38 0.14 -2.40 -8.74
N THR A 39 -0.34 -1.43 -7.97
CA THR A 39 -1.07 -1.62 -6.72
C THR A 39 -2.42 -0.93 -6.79
N GLY A 40 -3.47 -1.61 -6.33
CA GLY A 40 -4.83 -1.11 -6.28
C GLY A 40 -5.30 -0.95 -4.85
N ARG A 41 -6.01 0.13 -4.55
CA ARG A 41 -6.66 0.31 -3.24
C ARG A 41 -7.77 -0.72 -3.08
N VAL A 42 -7.87 -1.32 -1.89
CA VAL A 42 -8.89 -2.32 -1.53
C VAL A 42 -9.91 -1.76 -0.55
#